data_AF-A0A9N9EKN4-F1
#
_entry.id   AF-A0A9N9EKN4-F1
#
_cell.length_a   1.000
_cell.length_b   1.000
_cell.length_c   1.000
_cell.angle_alpha   90.00
_cell.angle_beta   90.00
_cell.angle_gamma   90.00
#
_symmetry.space_group_name_H-M   'P 1'
#
loop_
_entity.id
_entity.type
_entity.pdbx_description
1 polymer ?
#
loop_
_entity_poly.entity_id
_entity_poly.type
_entity_poly.pdbx_seq_one_letter_code
_entity_poly.pdbx_strand_id
1 'polypeptide(L)'
;MIDPDEPFYWQDWEIFNVKFWALRYCLFSALGRKQIELKELLKGAHYSDNLDVNANVDIPDHVSTHYLIHRFPPSDANYDMLNTEGKTCNISLKDNSKICKNGGGAEGDGFCFLIINGRPMFLSFQMKWREQDSTKPEKIDDGLIKEEYEKSKKVAEKIGLGDNWLLLILSNRESTYTKDLLPNCAIVYKDNFNNFYGKIYLSRAQFFAAQDKVPINTARFCEIRAIY
;
A
#
# COMPACT_ATOMS: atom_id res chain seq x y z
N MET A 1 -3.32 6.83 -21.70
CA MET A 1 -4.74 6.50 -21.86
C MET A 1 -4.86 5.07 -21.36
N ILE A 2 -5.67 4.79 -20.34
CA ILE A 2 -5.84 3.42 -19.83
C ILE A 2 -6.73 2.69 -20.84
N ASP A 3 -6.31 1.53 -21.33
CA ASP A 3 -7.10 0.70 -22.22
C ASP A 3 -8.22 0.03 -21.40
N PRO A 4 -9.50 0.31 -21.68
CA PRO A 4 -10.63 -0.29 -20.96
C PRO A 4 -10.81 -1.79 -21.20
N ASP A 5 -10.07 -2.38 -22.15
CA ASP A 5 -10.05 -3.81 -22.43
C ASP A 5 -8.80 -4.52 -21.84
N GLU A 6 -7.87 -3.78 -21.22
CA GLU A 6 -6.70 -4.37 -20.54
C GLU A 6 -7.16 -5.04 -19.23
N PRO A 7 -7.00 -6.36 -19.07
CA PRO A 7 -7.47 -7.04 -17.88
C PRO A 7 -6.69 -6.56 -16.66
N PHE A 8 -7.40 -6.16 -15.60
CA PHE A 8 -6.78 -5.68 -14.38
C PHE A 8 -6.29 -6.88 -13.55
N TYR A 9 -5.02 -7.19 -13.69
CA TYR A 9 -4.40 -8.31 -12.99
C TYR A 9 -3.98 -7.91 -11.58
N TRP A 10 -3.64 -8.92 -10.76
CA TRP A 10 -3.13 -8.70 -9.41
C TRP A 10 -1.92 -7.73 -9.36
N GLN A 11 -1.12 -7.66 -10.44
CA GLN A 11 0.00 -6.72 -10.56
C GLN A 11 -0.46 -5.26 -10.65
N ASP A 12 -1.61 -5.01 -11.28
CA ASP A 12 -2.19 -3.67 -11.39
C ASP A 12 -2.76 -3.20 -10.05
N TRP A 13 -3.26 -4.12 -9.23
CA TRP A 13 -3.63 -3.83 -7.83
C TRP A 13 -2.43 -3.33 -7.02
N GLU A 14 -1.26 -3.95 -7.21
CA GLU A 14 -0.04 -3.55 -6.51
C GLU A 14 0.41 -2.15 -6.95
N ILE A 15 0.45 -1.92 -8.27
CA ILE A 15 0.82 -0.64 -8.85
C ILE A 15 -0.14 0.47 -8.40
N PHE A 16 -1.45 0.18 -8.37
CA PHE A 16 -2.48 1.10 -7.92
C PHE A 16 -2.23 1.55 -6.48
N ASN A 17 -1.96 0.62 -5.56
CA ASN A 17 -1.75 0.94 -4.16
C ASN A 17 -0.45 1.72 -3.92
N VAL A 18 0.63 1.39 -4.61
CA VAL A 18 1.88 2.17 -4.58
C VAL A 18 1.65 3.61 -5.05
N LYS A 19 0.92 3.79 -6.16
CA LYS A 19 0.57 5.12 -6.68
C LYS A 19 -0.37 5.88 -5.76
N PHE A 20 -1.34 5.20 -5.14
CA PHE A 20 -2.23 5.81 -4.16
C PHE A 20 -1.46 6.35 -2.96
N TRP A 21 -0.54 5.56 -2.42
CA TRP A 21 0.28 5.97 -1.28
C TRP A 21 1.14 7.19 -1.62
N ALA A 22 1.71 7.22 -2.84
CA ALA A 22 2.46 8.37 -3.34
C ALA A 22 1.59 9.62 -3.45
N LEU A 23 0.39 9.48 -4.03
CA LEU A 23 -0.57 10.58 -4.09
C LEU A 23 -0.91 11.11 -2.70
N ARG A 24 -1.14 10.23 -1.73
CA ARG A 24 -1.50 10.60 -0.36
C ARG A 24 -0.43 11.49 0.27
N TYR A 25 0.85 11.14 0.13
CA TYR A 25 1.96 11.99 0.53
C TYR A 25 2.00 13.33 -0.22
N CYS A 26 1.88 13.30 -1.54
CA CYS A 26 1.89 14.52 -2.36
C CYS A 26 0.78 15.48 -1.97
N LEU A 27 -0.41 14.98 -1.59
CA LEU A 27 -1.52 15.81 -1.11
C LEU A 27 -1.17 16.51 0.21
N PHE A 28 -0.55 15.82 1.17
CA PHE A 28 -0.10 16.45 2.41
C PHE A 28 0.99 17.50 2.15
N SER A 29 1.97 17.18 1.29
CA SER A 29 3.02 18.12 0.88
C SER A 29 2.43 19.37 0.21
N ALA A 30 1.49 19.19 -0.73
CA ALA A 30 0.81 20.29 -1.43
C ALA A 30 -0.02 21.19 -0.49
N LEU A 31 -0.53 20.63 0.61
CA LEU A 31 -1.20 21.38 1.69
C LEU A 31 -0.21 22.09 2.64
N GLY A 32 1.10 22.04 2.36
CA GLY A 32 2.14 22.65 3.18
C GLY A 32 2.40 21.91 4.49
N ARG A 33 1.93 20.66 4.64
CA ARG A 33 2.16 19.86 5.85
C ARG A 33 3.59 19.30 5.82
N LYS A 34 4.38 19.63 6.84
CA LYS A 34 5.71 19.03 7.06
C LYS A 34 5.66 17.81 7.97
N GLN A 35 4.65 17.74 8.84
CA GLN A 35 4.38 16.62 9.71
C GLN A 35 2.87 16.41 9.82
N ILE A 36 2.47 15.15 10.01
CA ILE A 36 1.10 14.75 10.34
C ILE A 36 1.12 13.63 11.38
N GLU A 37 0.05 13.45 12.13
CA GLU A 37 -0.09 12.27 12.99
C GLU A 37 -0.33 11.02 12.14
N LEU A 38 0.18 9.86 12.59
CA LEU A 38 0.03 8.59 11.88
C LEU A 38 -1.45 8.22 11.63
N LYS A 39 -2.37 8.62 12.52
CA LYS A 39 -3.82 8.44 12.33
C LYS A 39 -4.38 9.16 11.11
N GLU A 40 -3.82 10.31 10.74
CA GLU A 40 -4.22 11.04 9.54
C GLU A 40 -3.69 10.35 8.28
N LEU A 41 -2.47 9.82 8.34
CA LEU A 41 -1.88 9.02 7.26
C LEU A 41 -2.64 7.72 7.04
N LEU A 42 -3.08 7.06 8.11
CA LEU A 42 -3.87 5.82 8.08
C LEU A 42 -5.38 6.04 8.07
N LYS A 43 -5.85 7.29 7.94
CA LYS A 43 -7.27 7.62 8.02
C LYS A 43 -8.11 6.72 7.11
N GLY A 44 -9.08 6.04 7.71
CA GLY A 44 -9.97 5.08 7.07
C GLY A 44 -9.54 3.61 7.19
N ALA A 45 -8.31 3.33 7.60
CA ALA A 45 -7.87 1.97 7.93
C ALA A 45 -8.40 1.53 9.31
N HIS A 46 -8.53 0.23 9.50
CA HIS A 46 -8.68 -0.38 10.81
C HIS A 46 -7.29 -0.78 11.30
N TYR A 47 -6.90 -0.42 12.52
CA TYR A 47 -5.55 -0.66 13.03
C TYR A 47 -5.58 -1.19 14.45
N SER A 48 -4.51 -1.87 14.86
CA SER A 48 -4.37 -2.47 16.19
C SER A 48 -4.42 -1.41 17.29
N ASP A 49 -5.05 -1.75 18.42
CA ASP A 49 -5.24 -0.84 19.57
C ASP A 49 -3.92 -0.33 20.16
N ASN A 50 -2.85 -1.11 20.05
CA ASN A 50 -1.52 -0.78 20.59
C ASN A 50 -0.66 0.06 19.64
N LEU A 51 -1.17 0.45 18.47
CA LEU A 51 -0.42 1.30 17.54
C LEU A 51 -0.41 2.75 18.06
N ASP A 52 0.78 3.35 18.20
CA ASP A 52 0.90 4.77 18.53
C ASP A 52 0.51 5.66 17.34
N VAL A 53 -0.80 5.82 17.14
CA VAL A 53 -1.35 6.56 16.01
C VAL A 53 -1.22 8.08 16.16
N ASN A 54 -0.80 8.59 17.31
CA ASN A 54 -0.55 10.02 17.52
C ASN A 54 0.92 10.40 17.26
N ALA A 55 1.77 9.43 16.90
CA ALA A 55 3.14 9.72 16.53
C ALA A 55 3.21 10.59 15.26
N ASN A 56 4.14 11.56 15.24
CA ASN A 56 4.31 12.47 14.11
C ASN A 56 5.15 11.83 13.02
N VAL A 57 4.60 11.77 11.81
CA VAL A 57 5.22 11.31 10.58
C VAL A 57 5.67 12.51 9.76
N ASP A 58 6.95 12.53 9.36
CA ASP A 58 7.48 13.55 8.47
C ASP A 58 6.96 13.34 7.04
N ILE A 59 6.56 14.45 6.41
CA ILE A 59 6.10 14.49 5.02
C ILE A 59 7.23 15.03 4.14
N PRO A 60 7.73 14.25 3.17
CA PRO A 60 8.74 14.72 2.23
C PRO A 60 8.14 15.73 1.23
N ASP A 61 8.99 16.62 0.73
CA ASP A 61 8.59 17.63 -0.26
C ASP A 61 8.20 17.02 -1.61
N HIS A 62 8.83 15.91 -1.97
CA HIS A 62 8.59 15.15 -3.18
C HIS A 62 8.54 13.67 -2.88
N VAL A 63 7.76 12.93 -3.68
CA VAL A 63 7.66 11.47 -3.59
C VAL A 63 7.78 10.84 -4.97
N SER A 64 8.44 9.69 -5.02
CA SER A 64 8.64 8.90 -6.24
C SER A 64 8.27 7.43 -6.00
N THR A 65 7.68 6.82 -7.03
CA THR A 65 7.36 5.39 -7.04
C THR A 65 8.46 4.61 -7.74
N HIS A 66 8.89 3.49 -7.16
CA HIS A 66 9.93 2.62 -7.71
C HIS A 66 9.40 1.20 -7.86
N TYR A 67 9.69 0.56 -8.98
CA TYR A 67 9.26 -0.81 -9.28
C TYR A 67 10.48 -1.69 -9.35
N LEU A 68 10.66 -2.56 -8.35
CA LEU A 68 11.87 -3.36 -8.20
C LEU A 68 11.75 -4.67 -9.00
N ILE A 69 12.84 -5.07 -9.66
CA ILE A 69 12.99 -6.44 -10.21
C ILE A 69 13.42 -7.37 -9.08
N HIS A 70 14.27 -6.88 -8.18
CA HIS A 70 14.88 -7.66 -7.11
C HIS A 70 14.07 -7.57 -5.82
N ARG A 71 14.21 -8.61 -4.98
CA ARG A 71 13.52 -8.73 -3.69
C ARG A 71 14.22 -7.88 -2.64
N PHE A 72 13.50 -6.95 -2.04
CA PHE A 72 13.95 -6.24 -0.84
C PHE A 72 13.46 -6.96 0.42
N PRO A 73 14.31 -7.09 1.46
CA PRO A 73 15.73 -6.79 1.48
C PRO A 73 16.53 -7.87 0.71
N PRO A 74 17.62 -7.49 0.01
CA PRO A 74 18.37 -8.43 -0.84
C PRO A 74 18.96 -9.58 -0.02
N SER A 75 19.10 -10.75 -0.62
CA SER A 75 19.72 -11.92 0.03
C SER A 75 21.23 -11.73 0.25
N ASP A 76 21.87 -10.95 -0.61
CA ASP A 76 23.28 -10.56 -0.52
C ASP A 76 23.37 -9.03 -0.50
N ALA A 77 24.10 -8.47 0.46
CA ALA A 77 24.28 -7.03 0.60
C ALA A 77 25.04 -6.39 -0.58
N ASN A 78 25.76 -7.19 -1.37
CA ASN A 78 26.49 -6.72 -2.54
C ASN A 78 25.64 -6.66 -3.82
N TYR A 79 24.35 -7.00 -3.74
CA TYR A 79 23.48 -7.02 -4.91
C TYR A 79 22.86 -5.65 -5.16
N ASP A 80 23.08 -5.11 -6.37
CA ASP A 80 22.44 -3.89 -6.80
C ASP A 80 20.93 -4.11 -6.92
N MET A 81 20.17 -3.33 -6.15
CA MET A 81 18.72 -3.30 -6.26
C MET A 81 18.35 -2.60 -7.56
N LEU A 82 17.85 -3.34 -8.55
CA LEU A 82 17.48 -2.77 -9.86
C LEU A 82 15.97 -2.51 -9.94
N ASN A 83 15.61 -1.42 -10.61
CA ASN A 83 14.23 -1.16 -11.01
C ASN A 83 13.91 -1.81 -12.37
N THR A 84 12.64 -1.77 -12.79
CA THR A 84 12.17 -2.33 -14.07
C THR A 84 12.80 -1.70 -15.32
N GLU A 85 13.48 -0.56 -15.19
CA GLU A 85 14.26 0.07 -16.26
C GLU A 85 15.73 -0.39 -16.28
N GLY A 86 16.10 -1.33 -15.40
CA GLY A 86 17.48 -1.80 -15.24
C GLY A 86 18.41 -0.82 -14.52
N LYS A 87 17.86 0.23 -13.88
CA LYS A 87 18.65 1.23 -13.15
C LYS A 87 18.74 0.86 -11.67
N THR A 88 19.90 1.14 -11.07
CA THR A 88 20.10 0.98 -9.63
C THR A 88 19.18 1.90 -8.84
N CYS A 89 18.36 1.30 -7.97
CA CYS A 89 17.49 1.94 -7.01
C CYS A 89 18.18 1.94 -5.63
N ASN A 90 18.74 3.07 -5.24
CA ASN A 90 19.32 3.22 -3.91
C ASN A 90 18.21 3.32 -2.86
N ILE A 91 18.09 2.30 -2.01
CA ILE A 91 17.11 2.22 -0.92
C ILE A 91 17.82 2.57 0.39
N SER A 92 17.40 3.67 1.02
CA SER A 92 17.93 4.13 2.30
C SER A 92 16.83 4.15 3.34
N LEU A 93 17.10 3.65 4.55
CA LEU A 93 16.14 3.68 5.67
C LEU A 93 15.72 5.10 6.04
N LYS A 94 16.58 6.10 5.76
CA LYS A 94 16.34 7.51 6.06
C LYS A 94 15.59 8.27 4.96
N ASP A 95 15.28 7.59 3.85
CA ASP A 95 14.62 8.19 2.70
C ASP A 95 13.13 7.81 2.69
N ASN A 96 12.29 8.74 3.17
CA ASN A 96 10.83 8.61 3.14
C ASN A 96 10.18 9.12 1.84
N SER A 97 10.98 9.53 0.84
CA SER A 97 10.47 10.01 -0.45
C SER A 97 10.21 8.88 -1.46
N LYS A 98 10.54 7.64 -1.12
CA LYS A 98 10.43 6.49 -2.02
C LYS A 98 9.36 5.51 -1.57
N ILE A 99 8.51 5.14 -2.50
CA ILE A 99 7.49 4.10 -2.32
C ILE A 99 7.76 3.02 -3.35
N CYS A 100 8.04 1.82 -2.87
CA CYS A 100 8.52 0.73 -3.70
C CYS A 100 7.44 -0.33 -3.87
N LYS A 101 7.19 -0.75 -5.11
CA LYS A 101 6.66 -2.09 -5.41
C LYS A 101 7.84 -3.06 -5.36
N ASN A 102 7.68 -4.15 -4.62
CA ASN A 102 8.76 -5.12 -4.45
C ASN A 102 8.87 -6.06 -5.66
N GLY A 103 10.03 -6.70 -5.80
CA GLY A 103 10.25 -7.75 -6.79
C GLY A 103 9.49 -9.03 -6.40
N GLY A 104 9.10 -9.81 -7.40
CA GLY A 104 8.33 -11.05 -7.19
C GLY A 104 9.02 -12.04 -6.23
N GLY A 105 8.22 -12.66 -5.36
CA GLY A 105 8.69 -13.62 -4.37
C GLY A 105 9.38 -13.00 -3.15
N ALA A 106 9.24 -11.68 -2.94
CA ALA A 106 9.63 -11.03 -1.71
C ALA A 106 8.62 -11.31 -0.58
N GLU A 107 9.03 -10.99 0.65
CA GLU A 107 8.20 -11.16 1.86
C GLU A 107 6.99 -10.22 1.89
N GLY A 108 6.98 -9.14 1.11
CA GLY A 108 5.83 -8.25 0.94
C GLY A 108 5.81 -7.56 -0.41
N ASP A 109 4.61 -7.16 -0.83
CA ASP A 109 4.28 -6.73 -2.20
C ASP A 109 4.80 -5.31 -2.49
N GLY A 110 4.94 -4.49 -1.46
CA GLY A 110 5.57 -3.17 -1.52
C GLY A 110 6.01 -2.67 -0.15
N PHE A 111 6.69 -1.53 -0.12
CA PHE A 111 7.11 -0.90 1.12
C PHE A 111 7.49 0.58 0.94
N CYS A 112 7.60 1.28 2.06
CA CYS A 112 8.33 2.54 2.16
C CYS A 112 8.91 2.71 3.57
N PHE A 113 9.66 3.79 3.80
CA PHE A 113 10.09 4.19 5.13
C PHE A 113 9.32 5.42 5.59
N LEU A 114 8.74 5.35 6.79
CA LEU A 114 8.23 6.52 7.49
C LEU A 114 9.36 7.09 8.34
N ILE A 115 9.47 8.42 8.45
CA ILE A 115 10.28 9.03 9.50
C ILE A 115 9.31 9.48 10.60
N ILE A 116 9.38 8.82 11.76
CA ILE A 116 8.55 9.08 12.91
C ILE A 116 9.41 9.66 14.02
N ASN A 117 9.12 10.89 14.44
CA ASN A 117 9.92 11.61 15.44
C ASN A 117 11.44 11.57 15.15
N GLY A 118 11.82 11.70 13.87
CA GLY A 118 13.21 11.64 13.40
C GLY A 118 13.83 10.24 13.30
N ARG A 119 13.06 9.16 13.51
CA ARG A 119 13.53 7.77 13.43
C ARG A 119 12.84 7.02 12.28
N PRO A 120 13.56 6.18 11.54
CA PRO A 120 12.96 5.39 10.47
C PRO A 120 12.07 4.27 11.03
N MET A 121 10.92 4.08 10.40
CA MET A 121 10.01 2.96 10.59
C MET A 121 9.74 2.31 9.24
N PHE A 122 9.81 0.97 9.17
CA PHE A 122 9.49 0.23 7.96
C PHE A 122 7.99 0.05 7.82
N LEU A 123 7.41 0.55 6.73
CA LEU A 123 6.03 0.30 6.37
C LEU A 123 5.98 -0.76 5.28
N SER A 124 5.48 -1.94 5.64
CA SER A 124 5.28 -3.08 4.74
C SER A 124 3.88 -3.03 4.13
N PHE A 125 3.76 -3.20 2.82
CA PHE A 125 2.48 -3.34 2.14
C PHE A 125 2.22 -4.79 1.75
N GLN A 126 1.03 -5.26 2.09
CA GLN A 126 0.53 -6.58 1.70
C GLN A 126 -0.77 -6.41 0.93
N MET A 127 -0.72 -6.62 -0.36
CA MET A 127 -1.71 -6.19 -1.34
C MET A 127 -2.51 -7.39 -1.85
N LYS A 128 -3.53 -7.79 -1.09
CA LYS A 128 -4.26 -9.03 -1.35
C LYS A 128 -5.43 -8.81 -2.31
N TRP A 129 -5.24 -9.21 -3.56
CA TRP A 129 -6.24 -9.15 -4.61
C TRP A 129 -7.12 -10.41 -4.66
N ARG A 130 -8.37 -10.26 -5.06
CA ARG A 130 -9.29 -11.32 -5.47
C ARG A 130 -9.90 -10.96 -6.82
N GLU A 131 -9.90 -11.93 -7.72
CA GLU A 131 -10.73 -11.94 -8.94
C GLU A 131 -12.21 -12.15 -8.57
N GLN A 132 -13.11 -11.34 -9.13
CA GLN A 132 -14.53 -11.35 -8.77
C GLN A 132 -15.20 -12.71 -9.01
N ASP A 133 -14.80 -13.41 -10.07
CA ASP A 133 -15.41 -14.67 -10.52
C ASP A 133 -14.83 -15.93 -9.86
N SER A 134 -13.94 -15.79 -8.88
CA SER A 134 -13.43 -16.94 -8.13
C SER A 134 -14.54 -17.63 -7.34
N THR A 135 -14.74 -18.92 -7.62
CA THR A 135 -15.72 -19.81 -6.96
C THR A 135 -15.35 -20.15 -5.51
N LYS A 136 -14.14 -19.80 -5.06
CA LYS A 136 -13.68 -19.92 -3.67
C LYS A 136 -13.01 -18.60 -3.26
N PRO A 137 -13.78 -17.61 -2.77
CA PRO A 137 -13.22 -16.34 -2.33
C PRO A 137 -12.23 -16.59 -1.19
N GLU A 138 -10.95 -16.33 -1.41
CA GLU A 138 -10.02 -16.20 -0.29
C GLU A 138 -10.43 -14.97 0.54
N LYS A 139 -10.68 -15.18 1.83
CA LYS A 139 -11.03 -14.12 2.77
C LYS A 139 -9.79 -13.67 3.52
N ILE A 140 -9.83 -12.46 4.05
CA ILE A 140 -8.86 -12.04 5.07
C ILE A 140 -9.33 -12.58 6.42
N ASP A 141 -8.61 -13.57 6.93
CA ASP A 141 -8.78 -14.13 8.27
C ASP A 141 -7.55 -13.90 9.16
N ASP A 142 -7.65 -14.27 10.43
CA ASP A 142 -6.57 -14.10 11.42
C ASP A 142 -5.30 -14.88 11.03
N GLY A 143 -5.46 -16.00 10.32
CA GLY A 143 -4.35 -16.84 9.87
C GLY A 143 -3.51 -16.13 8.81
N LEU A 144 -4.16 -15.56 7.80
CA LEU A 144 -3.51 -14.76 6.76
C LEU A 144 -2.83 -13.53 7.37
N ILE A 145 -3.52 -12.80 8.26
CA ILE A 145 -2.93 -11.63 8.91
C ILE A 145 -1.66 -12.02 9.68
N LYS A 146 -1.69 -13.12 10.43
CA LYS A 146 -0.54 -13.62 11.17
C LYS A 146 0.62 -14.02 10.26
N GLU A 147 0.33 -14.66 9.13
CA GLU A 147 1.37 -15.02 8.16
C GLU A 147 2.09 -13.77 7.65
N GLU A 148 1.33 -12.77 7.20
CA GLU A 148 1.87 -11.53 6.66
C GLU A 148 2.57 -10.64 7.70
N TYR A 149 2.11 -10.73 8.95
CA TYR A 149 2.75 -10.12 10.11
C TYR A 149 4.17 -10.68 10.31
N GLU A 150 4.33 -12.01 10.34
CA GLU A 150 5.64 -12.65 10.52
C GLU A 150 6.61 -12.34 9.38
N LYS A 151 6.11 -12.25 8.13
CA LYS A 151 6.93 -11.83 6.98
C LYS A 151 7.46 -10.40 7.15
N SER A 152 6.58 -9.47 7.54
CA SER A 152 6.95 -8.06 7.75
C SER A 152 7.93 -7.89 8.92
N LYS A 153 7.73 -8.65 10.00
CA LYS A 153 8.64 -8.72 11.15
C LYS A 153 10.04 -9.18 10.74
N LYS A 154 10.14 -10.29 10.01
CA LYS A 154 11.42 -10.84 9.51
C LYS A 154 12.19 -9.81 8.67
N VAL A 155 11.48 -9.04 7.84
CA VAL A 155 12.10 -7.97 7.06
C VAL A 155 12.65 -6.88 7.97
N ALA A 156 11.86 -6.39 8.92
CA ALA A 156 12.26 -5.35 9.87
C ALA A 156 13.50 -5.75 10.70
N GLU A 157 13.56 -7.01 11.14
CA GLU A 157 14.72 -7.60 11.81
C GLU A 157 15.94 -7.61 10.89
N LYS A 158 15.79 -8.10 9.66
CA LYS A 158 16.89 -8.21 8.69
C LYS A 158 17.49 -6.87 8.29
N ILE A 159 16.69 -5.80 8.26
CA ILE A 159 17.16 -4.43 7.95
C ILE A 159 17.57 -3.63 9.19
N GLY A 160 17.54 -4.24 10.38
CA GLY A 160 18.03 -3.64 11.62
C GLY A 160 17.11 -2.61 12.27
N LEU A 161 15.80 -2.65 12.00
CA LEU A 161 14.82 -1.76 12.64
C LEU A 161 14.15 -2.36 13.88
N GLY A 162 14.33 -3.67 14.13
CA GLY A 162 13.75 -4.35 15.28
C GLY A 162 12.23 -4.22 15.30
N ASP A 163 11.67 -3.63 16.35
CA ASP A 163 10.22 -3.43 16.52
C ASP A 163 9.67 -2.18 15.80
N ASN A 164 10.52 -1.38 15.13
CA ASN A 164 10.10 -0.15 14.44
C ASN A 164 9.58 -0.46 13.02
N TRP A 165 8.40 -1.06 12.94
CA TRP A 165 7.73 -1.38 11.69
C TRP A 165 6.22 -1.38 11.83
N LEU A 166 5.53 -1.31 10.68
CA LEU A 166 4.08 -1.36 10.55
C LEU A 166 3.74 -2.20 9.33
N LEU A 167 2.84 -3.16 9.50
CA LEU A 167 2.19 -3.88 8.42
C LEU A 167 0.91 -3.15 8.01
N LEU A 168 0.77 -2.83 6.72
CA LEU A 168 -0.47 -2.36 6.12
C LEU A 168 -0.97 -3.37 5.08
N ILE A 169 -2.08 -4.05 5.40
CA ILE A 169 -2.78 -4.94 4.48
C ILE A 169 -3.78 -4.11 3.67
N LEU A 170 -3.71 -4.20 2.34
CA LEU A 170 -4.58 -3.52 1.38
C LEU A 170 -5.28 -4.58 0.54
N SER A 171 -6.57 -4.83 0.80
CA SER A 171 -7.26 -5.95 0.17
C SER A 171 -8.65 -5.64 -0.32
N ASN A 172 -9.00 -6.07 -1.54
CA ASN A 172 -10.38 -6.02 -2.04
C ASN A 172 -11.23 -7.23 -1.59
N ARG A 173 -10.65 -8.12 -0.78
CA ARG A 173 -11.30 -9.34 -0.27
C ARG A 173 -12.28 -9.01 0.86
N GLU A 174 -13.25 -9.92 1.05
CA GLU A 174 -14.06 -9.94 2.26
C GLU A 174 -13.20 -10.31 3.47
N SER A 175 -13.66 -9.93 4.65
CA SER A 175 -12.92 -10.12 5.89
C SER A 175 -13.72 -10.94 6.90
N THR A 176 -13.08 -11.91 7.54
CA THR A 176 -13.62 -12.72 8.66
C THR A 176 -12.72 -12.72 9.88
N TYR A 177 -11.62 -11.94 9.85
CA TYR A 177 -10.71 -11.80 10.98
C TYR A 177 -11.39 -11.19 12.21
N THR A 178 -10.87 -11.56 13.38
CA THR A 178 -11.27 -10.98 14.66
C THR A 178 -10.85 -9.52 14.67
N LYS A 179 -11.74 -8.58 15.00
CA LYS A 179 -11.43 -7.14 14.96
C LYS A 179 -10.35 -6.70 15.98
N ASP A 180 -9.76 -7.63 16.70
CA ASP A 180 -8.54 -7.43 17.48
C ASP A 180 -7.32 -7.79 16.62
N LEU A 181 -6.66 -6.76 16.08
CA LEU A 181 -5.48 -6.94 15.23
C LEU A 181 -4.23 -7.14 16.07
N LEU A 182 -3.31 -7.98 15.57
CA LEU A 182 -1.93 -8.07 16.08
C LEU A 182 -1.31 -6.66 16.16
N PRO A 183 -0.38 -6.41 17.10
CA PRO A 183 0.32 -5.13 17.20
C PRO A 183 0.92 -4.70 15.85
N ASN A 184 1.19 -3.40 15.65
CA ASN A 184 1.83 -2.91 14.42
C ASN A 184 1.11 -3.34 13.13
N CYS A 185 -0.22 -3.53 13.18
CA CYS A 185 -1.02 -3.86 12.01
C CYS A 185 -2.06 -2.79 11.72
N ALA A 186 -2.21 -2.51 10.43
CA ALA A 186 -3.33 -1.78 9.86
C ALA A 186 -3.87 -2.56 8.66
N ILE A 187 -5.17 -2.50 8.45
CA ILE A 187 -5.86 -3.16 7.36
C ILE A 187 -6.91 -2.26 6.72
N VAL A 188 -6.90 -2.27 5.40
CA VAL A 188 -7.90 -1.70 4.52
C VAL A 188 -8.49 -2.86 3.73
N TYR A 189 -9.79 -3.05 3.90
CA TYR A 189 -10.58 -4.12 3.29
C TYR A 189 -11.88 -3.53 2.72
N LYS A 190 -12.63 -4.32 1.95
CA LYS A 190 -13.78 -3.86 1.16
C LYS A 190 -14.70 -2.84 1.88
N ASP A 191 -14.98 -3.03 3.17
CA ASP A 191 -15.92 -2.19 3.92
C ASP A 191 -15.38 -0.79 4.25
N ASN A 192 -14.06 -0.62 4.42
CA ASN A 192 -13.46 0.66 4.80
C ASN A 192 -12.75 1.37 3.64
N PHE A 193 -12.82 0.83 2.42
CA PHE A 193 -12.22 1.41 1.22
C PHE A 193 -12.64 2.86 0.98
N ASN A 194 -13.93 3.19 1.11
CA ASN A 194 -14.41 4.55 0.86
C ASN A 194 -13.77 5.56 1.82
N ASN A 195 -13.58 5.15 3.07
CA ASN A 195 -12.98 6.00 4.09
C ASN A 195 -11.48 6.16 3.85
N PHE A 196 -10.82 5.13 3.34
CA PHE A 196 -9.38 5.14 3.12
C PHE A 196 -8.95 5.80 1.79
N TYR A 197 -9.56 5.40 0.68
CA TYR A 197 -9.24 5.91 -0.67
C TYR A 197 -9.99 7.20 -1.01
N GLY A 198 -11.12 7.47 -0.35
CA GLY A 198 -12.04 8.54 -0.72
C GLY A 198 -12.87 8.19 -1.97
N LYS A 199 -14.03 8.83 -2.16
CA LYS A 199 -15.01 8.46 -3.19
C LYS A 199 -14.44 8.35 -4.61
N ILE A 200 -13.64 9.33 -5.04
CA ILE A 200 -13.10 9.38 -6.41
C ILE A 200 -12.09 8.25 -6.64
N TYR A 201 -11.20 8.02 -5.68
CA TYR A 201 -10.16 7.01 -5.80
C TYR A 201 -10.70 5.59 -5.52
N LEU A 202 -11.75 5.49 -4.70
CA LEU A 202 -12.56 4.29 -4.53
C LEU A 202 -13.23 3.90 -5.83
N SER A 203 -13.92 4.82 -6.50
CA SER A 203 -14.58 4.52 -7.77
C SER A 203 -13.56 3.97 -8.74
N ARG A 204 -12.33 4.50 -8.78
CA ARG A 204 -11.24 3.91 -9.57
C ARG A 204 -10.85 2.52 -9.06
N ALA A 205 -10.59 2.31 -7.77
CA ALA A 205 -10.29 0.99 -7.20
C ALA A 205 -11.36 -0.07 -7.51
N GLN A 206 -12.63 0.30 -7.37
CA GLN A 206 -13.80 -0.55 -7.64
C GLN A 206 -14.01 -0.78 -9.13
N PHE A 207 -13.85 0.26 -9.95
CA PHE A 207 -13.90 0.21 -11.41
C PHE A 207 -12.84 -0.75 -11.95
N PHE A 208 -11.62 -0.65 -11.44
CA PHE A 208 -10.52 -1.56 -11.75
C PHE A 208 -10.77 -2.98 -11.24
N ALA A 209 -11.41 -3.13 -10.07
CA ALA A 209 -11.77 -4.44 -9.52
C ALA A 209 -12.99 -5.12 -10.13
N ALA A 210 -13.73 -4.46 -11.03
CA ALA A 210 -14.99 -4.94 -11.57
C ALA A 210 -14.99 -5.16 -13.10
N GLN A 211 -13.85 -5.05 -13.78
CA GLN A 211 -13.81 -5.22 -15.23
C GLN A 211 -13.39 -6.63 -15.67
N ASP A 212 -14.32 -7.33 -16.31
CA ASP A 212 -14.05 -8.35 -17.36
C ASP A 212 -14.39 -7.83 -18.78
N LYS A 213 -14.90 -6.58 -18.91
CA LYS A 213 -15.00 -5.67 -20.09
C LYS A 213 -16.20 -4.71 -19.93
N VAL A 214 -16.04 -3.40 -20.17
CA VAL A 214 -17.18 -2.47 -20.36
C VAL A 214 -16.85 -1.33 -21.34
N PRO A 215 -17.76 -0.94 -22.27
CA PRO A 215 -17.49 0.06 -23.31
C PRO A 215 -17.44 1.51 -22.77
N ILE A 216 -16.64 2.34 -23.43
CA ILE A 216 -16.44 3.78 -23.18
C ILE A 216 -17.74 4.60 -23.09
N ASN A 217 -18.86 4.11 -23.63
CA ASN A 217 -20.12 4.85 -23.74
C ASN A 217 -21.10 4.69 -22.57
N THR A 218 -20.77 3.95 -21.50
CA THR A 218 -21.70 3.75 -20.37
C THR A 218 -21.30 4.42 -19.06
N ALA A 219 -20.21 5.19 -19.03
CA ALA A 219 -19.99 6.15 -17.93
C ALA A 219 -21.16 7.14 -17.94
N ARG A 220 -22.10 7.00 -17.00
CA ARG A 220 -23.27 7.86 -16.93
C ARG A 220 -22.78 9.29 -16.66
N PHE A 221 -23.37 10.23 -17.40
CA PHE A 221 -23.13 11.68 -17.41
C PHE A 221 -23.01 12.34 -16.02
N CYS A 222 -23.48 11.69 -14.96
CA CYS A 222 -23.33 12.14 -13.57
C CYS A 222 -21.87 12.12 -13.06
N GLU A 223 -20.98 11.30 -13.61
CA GLU A 223 -19.56 11.24 -13.17
C GLU A 223 -18.70 12.38 -13.75
N ILE A 224 -19.13 13.00 -14.85
CA ILE A 224 -18.43 14.12 -15.50
C ILE A 224 -18.74 15.47 -14.81
N ARG A 225 -19.88 15.57 -14.09
CA ARG A 225 -20.32 16.82 -13.44
C ARG A 225 -19.55 17.21 -12.17
N ALA A 226 -18.61 16.41 -11.70
CA ALA A 226 -17.79 16.75 -10.52
C ALA A 226 -16.47 17.47 -10.89
N ILE A 227 -16.33 17.98 -12.11
CA ILE A 227 -15.15 18.73 -12.60
C ILE A 227 -15.40 20.25 -12.68
N TYR A 228 -16.56 20.74 -12.23
CA TYR A 228 -16.77 22.16 -11.92
C TYR A 228 -17.51 22.33 -10.60
#